data_AF-A0A3G6RIH7-F1
#
_entry.id   AF-A0A3G6RIH7-F1
#
_cell.length_a   1.000
_cell.length_b   1.000
_cell.length_c   1.000
_cell.angle_alpha   90.00
_cell.angle_beta   90.00
_cell.angle_gamma   90.00
#
_symmetry.space_group_name_H-M   'P 1'
#
loop_
_entity.id
_entity.type
_entity.pdbx_description
1 polymer ?
#
loop_
_entity_poly.entity_id
_entity_poly.type
_entity_poly.pdbx_seq_one_letter_code
_entity_poly.pdbx_strand_id
1 'polypeptide(L)'
;MKRSILVFILLIFPIFSLAQSDTDKDQQELYALLFSNKLEEAKIFTENRFLKSENKSRQVIGYIYLAYYYKLMDEKDSNAQLLKMIQKAKDIAGKTGNEIDEAYVEYGNTIYYQAINKWDLYIKSFAKSVTIFKKHPHENFMLAMLYHAKFIALRKNHFEKRNIAEFRSAIKFAEESKSGLLLSIINTDTGNFYIDQSVSTQDTKYSDSAKVVFNKAFAATSQMPDSDIKKRLQLLYYCNIGATYLNHQDYNKALEYYNKGFPLYEDVKDKRYLYTLLNNIGCAYSLMGDSTTALEYYLKTEAFINDKQIPAAYKITLYRNIADAYEKLHKLDKALAYQKKLRETITEEDKRLYENNTTSLDTFYKTEQEKNILEEKNNAYKKYEIWYIGAIISTILGLIFLFFTLHYRQKLNKRTTKFLESEKEKLKIENELSMMKQEQLQKQALATSIQLEHKNTFINELKVNIPKDKKIEHLLKDEHLMDRNFNTIRDIIQETHPNFFKRLNELAKNKLTNLDLKYAAYIYLNMDNMQIATALKVDPKTVSVTKHRLKQKLEVNKEDDLNTFIRNLNY
;
A
#
# COMPACT_ATOMS: atom_id res chain seq x y z
N MET A 1 46.88 19.41 -22.85
CA MET A 1 46.50 18.24 -23.67
C MET A 1 45.27 17.58 -23.05
N LYS A 2 44.31 17.22 -23.88
CA LYS A 2 42.89 16.98 -23.59
C LYS A 2 42.65 15.80 -22.64
N ARG A 3 41.88 16.03 -21.56
CA ARG A 3 41.16 14.98 -20.83
C ARG A 3 39.86 14.68 -21.59
N SER A 4 39.75 13.45 -22.06
CA SER A 4 38.60 12.90 -22.77
C SER A 4 37.44 12.73 -21.78
N ILE A 5 36.49 13.66 -21.82
CA ILE A 5 35.18 13.46 -21.19
C ILE A 5 34.38 12.57 -22.13
N LEU A 6 34.23 11.31 -21.76
CA LEU A 6 33.32 10.37 -22.38
C LEU A 6 31.90 10.83 -22.03
N VAL A 7 31.26 11.59 -22.92
CA VAL A 7 29.84 11.93 -22.80
C VAL A 7 29.06 10.64 -23.06
N PHE A 8 28.70 9.94 -21.99
CA PHE A 8 27.63 8.95 -22.01
C PHE A 8 26.33 9.72 -22.30
N ILE A 9 25.99 9.85 -23.59
CA ILE A 9 24.62 10.13 -23.98
C ILE A 9 23.86 8.85 -23.68
N LEU A 10 23.40 8.72 -22.44
CA LEU A 10 22.23 7.92 -22.11
C LEU A 10 21.09 8.53 -22.94
N LEU A 11 20.90 8.02 -24.16
CA LEU A 11 19.61 8.02 -24.82
C LEU A 11 18.68 7.21 -23.92
N ILE A 12 18.18 7.86 -22.87
CA ILE A 12 16.91 7.51 -22.27
C ILE A 12 15.91 7.82 -23.39
N PHE A 13 15.74 6.87 -24.31
CA PHE A 13 14.49 6.76 -25.02
C PHE A 13 13.45 6.69 -23.90
N PRO A 14 12.56 7.68 -23.78
CA PRO A 14 11.43 7.47 -22.90
C PRO A 14 10.71 6.26 -23.48
N ILE A 15 10.56 5.23 -22.66
CA ILE A 15 9.50 4.24 -22.84
C ILE A 15 8.18 5.00 -22.60
N PHE A 16 7.85 5.90 -23.53
CA PHE A 16 6.57 6.55 -23.69
C PHE A 16 6.05 6.15 -25.06
N SER A 17 5.91 4.84 -25.28
CA SER A 17 4.82 4.35 -26.14
C SER A 17 3.54 4.25 -25.29
N LEU A 18 3.24 5.30 -24.51
CA LEU A 18 1.92 5.48 -23.93
C LEU A 18 0.95 5.62 -25.10
N ALA A 19 -0.19 4.97 -25.00
CA ALA A 19 -1.21 4.90 -26.04
C ALA A 19 -1.94 6.24 -26.21
N GLN A 20 -1.24 7.26 -26.72
CA GLN A 20 -1.77 8.59 -27.00
C GLN A 20 -2.74 8.52 -28.17
N SER A 21 -4.03 8.49 -27.88
CA SER A 21 -5.08 8.30 -28.89
C SER A 21 -5.09 9.38 -29.99
N ASP A 22 -4.58 10.58 -29.72
CA ASP A 22 -4.45 11.65 -30.73
C ASP A 22 -3.47 11.26 -31.87
N THR A 23 -2.50 10.39 -31.59
CA THR A 23 -1.44 10.00 -32.54
C THR A 23 -1.49 8.54 -32.97
N ASP A 24 -2.30 7.71 -32.31
CA ASP A 24 -2.48 6.30 -32.67
C ASP A 24 -3.32 6.15 -33.95
N LYS A 25 -2.63 6.09 -35.09
CA LYS A 25 -3.26 5.91 -36.40
C LYS A 25 -4.03 4.60 -36.53
N ASP A 26 -3.52 3.51 -35.93
CA ASP A 26 -4.22 2.23 -36.00
C ASP A 26 -5.55 2.31 -35.22
N GLN A 27 -5.58 3.02 -34.08
CA GLN A 27 -6.82 3.24 -33.32
C GLN A 27 -7.84 4.07 -34.10
N GLN A 28 -7.40 5.16 -34.74
CA GLN A 28 -8.26 6.02 -35.54
C GLN A 28 -8.79 5.29 -36.79
N GLU A 29 -7.96 4.48 -37.43
CA GLU A 29 -8.35 3.63 -38.55
C GLU A 29 -9.37 2.57 -38.13
N LEU A 30 -9.15 1.90 -36.99
CA LEU A 30 -10.09 0.93 -36.45
C LEU A 30 -11.45 1.57 -36.16
N TYR A 31 -11.47 2.77 -35.55
CA TYR A 31 -12.70 3.52 -35.35
C TYR A 31 -13.38 3.88 -36.68
N ALA A 32 -12.61 4.26 -37.70
CA ALA A 32 -13.13 4.54 -39.03
C ALA A 32 -13.78 3.30 -39.69
N LEU A 33 -13.17 2.11 -39.55
CA LEU A 33 -13.73 0.86 -40.06
C LEU A 33 -15.07 0.51 -39.38
N LEU A 34 -15.12 0.67 -38.06
CA LEU A 34 -16.33 0.43 -37.26
C LEU A 34 -17.45 1.42 -37.60
N PHE A 35 -17.11 2.70 -37.74
CA PHE A 35 -18.07 3.72 -38.21
C PHE A 35 -18.57 3.41 -39.62
N SER A 36 -17.67 2.98 -40.51
CA SER A 36 -18.00 2.53 -41.86
C SER A 36 -18.73 1.18 -41.91
N ASN A 37 -19.08 0.57 -40.76
CA ASN A 37 -19.74 -0.74 -40.69
C ASN A 37 -19.03 -1.83 -41.49
N LYS A 38 -17.70 -1.70 -41.63
CA LYS A 38 -16.82 -2.73 -42.19
C LYS A 38 -16.44 -3.68 -41.07
N LEU A 39 -17.45 -4.33 -40.50
CA LEU A 39 -17.33 -5.07 -39.25
C LEU A 39 -16.31 -6.22 -39.35
N GLU A 40 -16.29 -6.94 -40.47
CA GLU A 40 -15.31 -8.01 -40.72
C GLU A 40 -13.87 -7.48 -40.84
N GLU A 41 -13.66 -6.42 -41.62
CA GLU A 41 -12.35 -5.75 -41.74
C GLU A 41 -11.89 -5.22 -40.37
N ALA A 42 -12.78 -4.60 -39.61
CA ALA A 42 -12.49 -4.09 -38.26
C ALA A 42 -12.08 -5.20 -37.30
N LYS A 43 -12.76 -6.36 -37.34
CA LYS A 43 -12.42 -7.50 -36.49
C LYS A 43 -11.03 -8.05 -36.82
N ILE A 44 -10.76 -8.30 -38.10
CA ILE A 44 -9.46 -8.80 -38.57
C ILE A 44 -8.34 -7.79 -38.23
N PHE A 45 -8.60 -6.50 -38.44
CA PHE A 45 -7.67 -5.43 -38.11
C PHE A 45 -7.36 -5.40 -36.61
N THR A 46 -8.39 -5.53 -35.76
CA THR A 46 -8.23 -5.56 -34.30
C THR A 46 -7.39 -6.75 -33.85
N GLU A 47 -7.69 -7.94 -34.36
CA GLU A 47 -6.94 -9.16 -34.04
C GLU A 47 -5.46 -9.04 -34.42
N ASN A 48 -5.17 -8.49 -35.60
CA ASN A 48 -3.81 -8.40 -36.12
C ASN A 48 -2.98 -7.27 -35.51
N ARG A 49 -3.56 -6.09 -35.31
CA ARG A 49 -2.82 -4.88 -34.89
C ARG A 49 -2.81 -4.65 -33.39
N PHE A 50 -3.82 -5.18 -32.68
CA PHE A 50 -3.97 -4.96 -31.23
C PHE A 50 -3.79 -6.24 -30.43
N LEU A 51 -4.51 -7.31 -30.75
CA LEU A 51 -4.51 -8.51 -29.89
C LEU A 51 -3.23 -9.33 -30.00
N LYS A 52 -2.62 -9.39 -31.19
CA LYS A 52 -1.30 -10.03 -31.41
C LYS A 52 -0.11 -9.19 -30.94
N SER A 53 -0.34 -7.94 -30.52
CA SER A 53 0.72 -7.07 -30.00
C SER A 53 1.29 -7.63 -28.69
N GLU A 54 2.61 -7.54 -28.50
CA GLU A 54 3.25 -7.86 -27.21
C GLU A 54 2.90 -6.84 -26.12
N ASN A 55 2.61 -5.59 -26.52
CA ASN A 55 2.18 -4.52 -25.60
C ASN A 55 0.78 -4.80 -25.04
N LYS A 56 0.69 -4.99 -23.71
CA LYS A 56 -0.54 -5.28 -22.98
C LYS A 56 -1.58 -4.16 -23.03
N SER A 57 -1.18 -2.89 -22.92
CA SER A 57 -2.08 -1.74 -23.07
C SER A 57 -2.73 -1.73 -24.46
N ARG A 58 -1.98 -2.13 -25.49
CA ARG A 58 -2.53 -2.28 -26.84
C ARG A 58 -3.57 -3.40 -26.94
N GLN A 59 -3.36 -4.51 -26.23
CA GLN A 59 -4.36 -5.58 -26.12
C GLN A 59 -5.63 -5.09 -25.42
N VAL A 60 -5.51 -4.26 -24.36
CA VAL A 60 -6.66 -3.64 -23.68
C VAL A 60 -7.49 -2.84 -24.68
N ILE A 61 -6.86 -1.93 -25.42
CA ILE A 61 -7.54 -1.12 -26.45
C ILE A 61 -8.25 -2.03 -27.47
N GLY A 62 -7.57 -3.06 -27.98
CA GLY A 62 -8.16 -4.02 -28.93
C GLY A 62 -9.41 -4.70 -28.39
N TYR A 63 -9.40 -5.16 -27.14
CA TYR A 63 -10.58 -5.75 -26.52
C TYR A 63 -11.74 -4.76 -26.36
N ILE A 64 -11.45 -3.49 -26.04
CA ILE A 64 -12.48 -2.46 -25.93
C ILE A 64 -13.11 -2.14 -27.29
N TYR A 65 -12.33 -2.08 -28.37
CA TYR A 65 -12.88 -1.92 -29.71
C TYR A 65 -13.61 -3.18 -30.21
N LEU A 66 -13.22 -4.38 -29.79
CA LEU A 66 -14.04 -5.58 -29.99
C LEU A 66 -15.36 -5.53 -29.23
N ALA A 67 -15.39 -4.95 -28.03
CA ALA A 67 -16.65 -4.71 -27.32
C ALA A 67 -17.56 -3.76 -28.13
N TYR A 68 -16.99 -2.69 -28.71
CA TYR A 68 -17.73 -1.80 -29.60
C TYR A 68 -18.21 -2.52 -30.88
N TYR A 69 -17.40 -3.40 -31.47
CA TYR A 69 -17.81 -4.27 -32.58
C TYR A 69 -19.04 -5.12 -32.21
N TYR A 70 -19.04 -5.79 -31.05
CA TYR A 70 -20.18 -6.61 -30.65
C TYR A 70 -21.44 -5.79 -30.40
N LYS A 71 -21.31 -4.55 -29.90
CA LYS A 71 -22.44 -3.61 -29.84
C LYS A 71 -23.05 -3.32 -31.21
N LEU A 72 -22.24 -3.26 -32.26
CA LEU A 72 -22.70 -2.94 -33.63
C LEU A 72 -23.28 -4.15 -34.38
N MET A 73 -22.83 -5.38 -34.06
CA MET A 73 -23.30 -6.60 -34.73
C MET A 73 -24.80 -6.87 -34.52
N ASP A 74 -25.40 -6.35 -33.44
CA ASP A 74 -26.85 -6.42 -33.18
C ASP A 74 -27.43 -7.86 -33.27
N GLU A 75 -26.59 -8.86 -32.94
CA GLU A 75 -26.93 -10.28 -32.91
C GLU A 75 -27.43 -10.71 -31.52
N LYS A 76 -28.05 -11.89 -31.47
CA LYS A 76 -28.38 -12.58 -30.22
C LYS A 76 -27.08 -12.78 -29.41
N ASP A 77 -27.11 -12.46 -28.12
CA ASP A 77 -25.96 -12.52 -27.18
C ASP A 77 -24.85 -11.47 -27.39
N SER A 78 -25.04 -10.48 -28.26
CA SER A 78 -24.09 -9.39 -28.51
C SER A 78 -23.62 -8.69 -27.22
N ASN A 79 -24.55 -8.38 -26.31
CA ASN A 79 -24.23 -7.75 -25.02
C ASN A 79 -23.42 -8.66 -24.08
N ALA A 80 -23.62 -9.98 -24.14
CA ALA A 80 -22.83 -10.94 -23.35
C ALA A 80 -21.40 -11.03 -23.88
N GLN A 81 -21.22 -11.07 -25.21
CA GLN A 81 -19.89 -11.01 -25.83
C GLN A 81 -19.18 -9.69 -25.55
N LEU A 82 -19.92 -8.58 -25.62
CA LEU A 82 -19.44 -7.25 -25.24
C LEU A 82 -18.89 -7.26 -23.81
N LEU A 83 -19.68 -7.72 -22.84
CA LEU A 83 -19.24 -7.81 -21.43
C LEU A 83 -17.99 -8.69 -21.28
N LYS A 84 -17.94 -9.83 -21.99
CA LYS A 84 -16.79 -10.74 -21.99
C LYS A 84 -15.52 -10.06 -22.50
N MET A 85 -15.62 -9.21 -23.53
CA MET A 85 -14.45 -8.46 -24.03
C MET A 85 -13.97 -7.43 -23.01
N ILE A 86 -14.89 -6.72 -22.34
CA ILE A 86 -14.54 -5.77 -21.27
C ILE A 86 -13.86 -6.49 -20.10
N GLN A 87 -14.35 -7.67 -19.70
CA GLN A 87 -13.72 -8.47 -18.64
C GLN A 87 -12.29 -8.86 -18.99
N LYS A 88 -12.05 -9.33 -20.22
CA LYS A 88 -10.69 -9.61 -20.70
C LYS A 88 -9.79 -8.38 -20.68
N ALA A 89 -10.31 -7.23 -21.09
CA ALA A 89 -9.59 -5.96 -21.02
C ALA A 89 -9.24 -5.59 -19.56
N LYS A 90 -10.19 -5.76 -18.65
CA LYS A 90 -10.02 -5.50 -17.21
C LYS A 90 -8.96 -6.39 -16.57
N ASP A 91 -8.94 -7.68 -16.89
CA ASP A 91 -7.96 -8.62 -16.37
C ASP A 91 -6.54 -8.29 -16.81
N ILE A 92 -6.38 -7.77 -18.03
CA ILE A 92 -5.09 -7.31 -18.55
C ILE A 92 -4.71 -5.98 -17.91
N ALA A 93 -5.62 -5.00 -17.86
CA ALA A 93 -5.39 -3.70 -17.24
C ALA A 93 -4.93 -3.85 -15.79
N GLY A 94 -5.57 -4.73 -15.00
CA GLY A 94 -5.19 -5.03 -13.63
C GLY A 94 -3.77 -5.58 -13.45
N LYS A 95 -3.19 -6.20 -14.49
CA LYS A 95 -1.80 -6.69 -14.50
C LYS A 95 -0.80 -5.62 -14.92
N THR A 96 -1.21 -4.67 -15.75
CA THR A 96 -0.33 -3.57 -16.19
C THR A 96 -0.11 -2.51 -15.11
N GLY A 97 -1.13 -2.26 -14.27
CA GLY A 97 -1.12 -1.15 -13.31
C GLY A 97 -1.17 0.24 -13.97
N ASN A 98 -1.45 0.34 -15.27
CA ASN A 98 -1.54 1.60 -15.99
C ASN A 98 -2.94 2.21 -15.84
N GLU A 99 -3.02 3.44 -15.33
CA GLU A 99 -4.30 4.13 -15.13
C GLU A 99 -5.02 4.42 -16.46
N ILE A 100 -4.30 4.62 -17.58
CA ILE A 100 -4.92 4.81 -18.91
C ILE A 100 -5.67 3.54 -19.33
N ASP A 101 -5.12 2.36 -19.06
CA ASP A 101 -5.78 1.08 -19.38
C ASP A 101 -7.07 0.92 -18.57
N GLU A 102 -7.08 1.39 -17.32
CA GLU A 102 -8.31 1.47 -16.53
C GLU A 102 -9.32 2.46 -17.15
N ALA A 103 -8.87 3.60 -17.68
CA ALA A 103 -9.74 4.56 -18.37
C ALA A 103 -10.42 3.96 -19.61
N TYR A 104 -9.69 3.14 -20.38
CA TYR A 104 -10.23 2.38 -21.52
C TYR A 104 -11.24 1.32 -21.09
N VAL A 105 -10.99 0.61 -19.99
CA VAL A 105 -11.95 -0.35 -19.42
C VAL A 105 -13.22 0.36 -18.98
N GLU A 106 -13.10 1.52 -18.33
CA GLU A 106 -14.26 2.31 -17.94
C GLU A 106 -15.00 2.88 -19.16
N TYR A 107 -14.31 3.25 -20.23
CA TYR A 107 -14.95 3.58 -21.51
C TYR A 107 -15.74 2.38 -22.05
N GLY A 108 -15.17 1.18 -22.06
CA GLY A 108 -15.90 -0.06 -22.37
C GLY A 108 -17.15 -0.24 -21.51
N ASN A 109 -17.05 -0.04 -20.19
CA ASN A 109 -18.19 -0.10 -19.28
C ASN A 109 -19.29 0.90 -19.67
N THR A 110 -18.95 2.11 -20.13
CA THR A 110 -19.98 3.05 -20.62
C THR A 110 -20.76 2.49 -21.81
N ILE A 111 -20.08 1.78 -22.72
CA ILE A 111 -20.71 1.13 -23.88
C ILE A 111 -21.69 0.05 -23.41
N TYR A 112 -21.28 -0.78 -22.45
CA TYR A 112 -22.10 -1.86 -21.89
C TYR A 112 -23.30 -1.34 -21.10
N TYR A 113 -23.08 -0.43 -20.14
CA TYR A 113 -24.15 0.10 -19.30
C TYR A 113 -25.18 0.89 -20.09
N GLN A 114 -24.78 1.56 -21.18
CA GLN A 114 -25.71 2.14 -22.12
C GLN A 114 -26.57 1.07 -22.80
N ALA A 115 -25.98 -0.05 -23.22
CA ALA A 115 -26.70 -1.13 -23.91
C ALA A 115 -27.76 -1.80 -23.02
N ILE A 116 -27.50 -1.91 -21.71
CA ILE A 116 -28.43 -2.51 -20.74
C ILE A 116 -29.25 -1.49 -19.94
N ASN A 117 -29.27 -0.22 -20.37
CA ASN A 117 -30.02 0.89 -19.74
C ASN A 117 -29.73 1.10 -18.23
N LYS A 118 -28.47 0.90 -17.79
CA LYS A 118 -28.02 1.17 -16.41
C LYS A 118 -27.36 2.53 -16.29
N TRP A 119 -28.17 3.59 -16.28
CA TRP A 119 -27.71 4.98 -16.35
C TRP A 119 -26.82 5.42 -15.18
N ASP A 120 -27.09 4.99 -13.94
CA ASP A 120 -26.26 5.37 -12.79
C ASP A 120 -24.82 4.85 -12.94
N LEU A 121 -24.68 3.59 -13.38
CA LEU A 121 -23.39 2.97 -13.63
C LEU A 121 -22.70 3.59 -14.84
N TYR A 122 -23.46 3.93 -15.88
CA TYR A 122 -22.97 4.66 -17.04
C TYR A 122 -22.31 5.99 -16.63
N ILE A 123 -23.01 6.81 -15.84
CA ILE A 123 -22.51 8.13 -15.40
C ILE A 123 -21.25 7.96 -14.52
N LYS A 124 -21.22 6.96 -13.64
CA LYS A 124 -20.07 6.66 -12.78
C LYS A 124 -18.84 6.26 -13.62
N SER A 125 -18.98 5.33 -14.55
CA SER A 125 -17.90 4.90 -15.43
C SER A 125 -17.45 6.01 -16.39
N PHE A 126 -18.39 6.81 -16.91
CA PHE A 126 -18.08 7.98 -17.74
C PHE A 126 -17.22 8.97 -16.97
N ALA A 127 -17.64 9.36 -15.75
CA ALA A 127 -16.92 10.31 -14.93
C ALA A 127 -15.49 9.82 -14.63
N LYS A 128 -15.36 8.54 -14.25
CA LYS A 128 -14.05 7.93 -13.96
C LYS A 128 -13.13 7.92 -15.19
N SER A 129 -13.63 7.48 -16.34
CA SER A 129 -12.89 7.45 -17.60
C SER A 129 -12.41 8.85 -18.01
N VAL A 130 -13.31 9.85 -17.99
CA VAL A 130 -12.98 11.25 -18.31
C VAL A 130 -11.98 11.84 -17.32
N THR A 131 -12.11 11.59 -16.02
CA THR A 131 -11.18 12.09 -15.01
C THR A 131 -9.76 11.58 -15.25
N ILE A 132 -9.60 10.33 -15.66
CA ILE A 132 -8.28 9.78 -15.97
C ILE A 132 -7.76 10.36 -17.28
N PHE A 133 -8.50 10.28 -18.38
CA PHE A 133 -8.05 10.79 -19.68
C PHE A 133 -7.68 12.29 -19.65
N LYS A 134 -8.38 13.12 -18.87
CA LYS A 134 -8.04 14.55 -18.71
C LYS A 134 -6.70 14.81 -18.01
N LYS A 135 -6.20 13.87 -17.21
CA LYS A 135 -4.88 13.99 -16.56
C LYS A 135 -3.74 13.73 -17.54
N HIS A 136 -4.00 13.04 -18.65
CA HIS A 136 -2.99 12.66 -19.62
C HIS A 136 -3.05 13.54 -20.86
N PRO A 137 -1.92 14.10 -21.30
CA PRO A 137 -1.89 14.83 -22.56
C PRO A 137 -2.09 13.87 -23.74
N HIS A 138 -2.64 14.40 -24.84
CA HIS A 138 -2.83 13.68 -26.11
C HIS A 138 -3.89 12.56 -26.11
N GLU A 139 -4.89 12.66 -25.23
CA GLU A 139 -6.05 11.75 -25.18
C GLU A 139 -7.35 12.42 -25.63
N ASN A 140 -7.25 13.48 -26.43
CA ASN A 140 -8.40 14.27 -26.86
C ASN A 140 -9.32 13.48 -27.79
N PHE A 141 -8.78 12.55 -28.57
CA PHE A 141 -9.56 11.63 -29.41
C PHE A 141 -10.54 10.79 -28.55
N MET A 142 -10.04 10.19 -27.46
CA MET A 142 -10.90 9.43 -26.53
C MET A 142 -11.88 10.32 -25.76
N LEU A 143 -11.46 11.51 -25.33
CA LEU A 143 -12.35 12.47 -24.68
C LEU A 143 -13.48 12.90 -25.62
N ALA A 144 -13.17 13.20 -26.88
CA ALA A 144 -14.16 13.53 -27.90
C ALA A 144 -15.16 12.39 -28.10
N MET A 145 -14.69 11.14 -28.22
CA MET A 145 -15.54 9.95 -28.32
C MET A 145 -16.44 9.76 -27.09
N LEU A 146 -15.93 9.95 -25.88
CA LEU A 146 -16.71 9.85 -24.64
C LEU A 146 -17.83 10.90 -24.59
N TYR A 147 -17.49 12.17 -24.78
CA TYR A 147 -18.46 13.27 -24.75
C TYR A 147 -19.51 13.13 -25.86
N HIS A 148 -19.10 12.69 -27.05
CA HIS A 148 -20.02 12.37 -28.15
C HIS A 148 -20.95 11.21 -27.80
N ALA A 149 -20.42 10.11 -27.25
CA ALA A 149 -21.20 8.97 -26.83
C ALA A 149 -22.21 9.33 -25.74
N LYS A 150 -21.83 10.18 -24.77
CA LYS A 150 -22.72 10.69 -23.73
C LYS A 150 -23.89 11.46 -24.33
N PHE A 151 -23.62 12.37 -25.26
CA PHE A 151 -24.69 13.09 -25.94
C PHE A 151 -25.67 12.11 -26.63
N ILE A 152 -25.16 11.15 -27.41
CA ILE A 152 -26.00 10.17 -28.11
C ILE A 152 -26.81 9.33 -27.10
N ALA A 153 -26.20 8.95 -25.99
CA ALA A 153 -26.85 8.14 -24.96
C ALA A 153 -28.03 8.88 -24.31
N LEU A 154 -27.86 10.17 -24.01
CA LEU A 154 -28.92 11.00 -23.44
C LEU A 154 -30.09 11.25 -24.40
N ARG A 155 -29.93 11.04 -25.72
CA ARG A 155 -31.06 11.02 -26.66
C ARG A 155 -32.09 9.93 -26.32
N LYS A 156 -31.63 8.79 -25.80
CA LYS A 156 -32.48 7.64 -25.41
C LYS A 156 -32.99 7.73 -23.98
N ASN A 157 -32.42 8.60 -23.15
CA ASN A 157 -32.82 8.76 -21.77
C ASN A 157 -33.91 9.84 -21.65
N HIS A 158 -35.14 9.45 -21.31
CA HIS A 158 -36.26 10.38 -21.14
C HIS A 158 -36.14 11.28 -19.90
N PHE A 159 -35.21 10.99 -18.98
CA PHE A 159 -35.10 11.66 -17.68
C PHE A 159 -34.13 12.85 -17.65
N GLU A 160 -33.17 12.93 -18.58
CA GLU A 160 -32.21 14.04 -18.62
C GLU A 160 -32.44 14.96 -19.82
N LYS A 161 -32.47 16.28 -19.56
CA LYS A 161 -32.58 17.29 -20.63
C LYS A 161 -31.31 17.27 -21.49
N ARG A 162 -31.50 17.17 -22.81
CA ARG A 162 -30.43 17.29 -23.83
C ARG A 162 -29.64 18.59 -23.59
N ASN A 163 -28.37 18.49 -23.22
CA ASN A 163 -27.50 19.65 -22.99
C ASN A 163 -26.50 19.82 -24.14
N ILE A 164 -26.58 20.97 -24.81
CA ILE A 164 -25.68 21.32 -25.90
C ILE A 164 -24.22 21.48 -25.47
N ALA A 165 -23.97 21.65 -24.17
CA ALA A 165 -22.62 21.73 -23.59
C ALA A 165 -21.79 20.47 -23.86
N GLU A 166 -22.42 19.29 -23.96
CA GLU A 166 -21.72 18.03 -24.23
C GLU A 166 -21.16 18.02 -25.65
N PHE A 167 -21.91 18.50 -26.64
CA PHE A 167 -21.39 18.68 -28.00
C PHE A 167 -20.27 19.71 -28.08
N ARG A 168 -20.38 20.83 -27.33
CA ARG A 168 -19.30 21.82 -27.29
C ARG A 168 -18.01 21.19 -26.76
N SER A 169 -18.11 20.35 -25.74
CA SER A 169 -16.96 19.61 -25.21
C SER A 169 -16.42 18.60 -26.22
N ALA A 170 -17.30 17.82 -26.86
CA ALA A 170 -16.91 16.84 -27.87
C ALA A 170 -16.22 17.49 -29.07
N ILE A 171 -16.76 18.60 -29.59
CA ILE A 171 -16.17 19.38 -30.69
C ILE A 171 -14.81 19.93 -30.28
N LYS A 172 -14.70 20.54 -29.09
CA LYS A 172 -13.43 21.08 -28.59
C LYS A 172 -12.34 20.01 -28.57
N PHE A 173 -12.61 18.85 -27.96
CA PHE A 173 -11.63 17.77 -27.93
C PHE A 173 -11.35 17.18 -29.32
N ALA A 174 -12.34 17.15 -30.21
CA ALA A 174 -12.12 16.73 -31.59
C ALA A 174 -11.18 17.69 -32.34
N GLU A 175 -11.33 19.01 -32.15
CA GLU A 175 -10.43 20.03 -32.69
C GLU A 175 -9.01 19.86 -32.13
N GLU A 176 -8.87 19.64 -30.83
CA GLU A 176 -7.59 19.41 -30.15
C GLU A 176 -6.90 18.12 -30.62
N SER A 177 -7.68 17.06 -30.87
CA SER A 177 -7.19 15.79 -31.44
C SER A 177 -6.74 15.90 -32.91
N LYS A 178 -7.14 16.98 -33.59
CA LYS A 178 -6.94 17.20 -35.04
C LYS A 178 -7.50 16.07 -35.92
N SER A 179 -8.50 15.34 -35.42
CA SER A 179 -9.15 14.26 -36.16
C SER A 179 -10.27 14.81 -37.05
N GLY A 180 -10.00 14.92 -38.36
CA GLY A 180 -11.01 15.29 -39.35
C GLY A 180 -12.23 14.35 -39.35
N LEU A 181 -12.01 13.07 -39.03
CA LEU A 181 -13.06 12.06 -38.86
C LEU A 181 -14.01 12.43 -37.71
N LEU A 182 -13.50 12.63 -36.50
CA LEU A 182 -14.33 12.97 -35.34
C LEU A 182 -15.02 14.31 -35.51
N LEU A 183 -14.31 15.31 -36.05
CA LEU A 183 -14.89 16.62 -36.36
C LEU A 183 -16.08 16.48 -37.31
N SER A 184 -15.95 15.69 -38.37
CA SER A 184 -17.05 15.48 -39.31
C SER A 184 -18.24 14.77 -38.65
N ILE A 185 -17.99 13.70 -37.90
CA ILE A 185 -19.05 12.92 -37.23
C ILE A 185 -19.80 13.77 -36.19
N ILE A 186 -19.06 14.39 -35.28
CA ILE A 186 -19.65 15.13 -34.15
C ILE A 186 -20.41 16.36 -34.63
N ASN A 187 -19.87 17.11 -35.60
CA ASN A 187 -20.60 18.22 -36.20
C ASN A 187 -21.86 17.71 -36.93
N THR A 188 -21.79 16.59 -37.64
CA THR A 188 -22.97 16.01 -38.29
C THR A 188 -24.08 15.71 -37.29
N ASP A 189 -23.76 15.04 -36.18
CA ASP A 189 -24.75 14.73 -35.15
C ASP A 189 -25.26 15.98 -34.42
N THR A 190 -24.40 16.99 -34.26
CA THR A 190 -24.81 18.30 -33.72
C THR A 190 -25.80 19.00 -34.65
N GLY A 191 -25.58 18.95 -35.96
CA GLY A 191 -26.51 19.47 -36.96
C GLY A 191 -27.85 18.75 -36.91
N ASN A 192 -27.85 17.42 -36.82
CA ASN A 192 -29.07 16.62 -36.65
C ASN A 192 -29.85 16.98 -35.38
N PHE A 193 -29.15 17.22 -34.27
CA PHE A 193 -29.79 17.70 -33.05
C PHE A 193 -30.48 19.06 -33.25
N TYR A 194 -29.84 19.99 -33.96
CA TYR A 194 -30.47 21.27 -34.27
C TYR A 194 -31.68 21.12 -35.19
N ILE A 195 -31.66 20.19 -36.14
CA ILE A 195 -32.86 19.87 -36.93
C ILE A 195 -33.97 19.32 -36.03
N ASP A 196 -33.67 18.37 -35.14
CA ASP A 196 -34.64 17.85 -34.17
C ASP A 196 -35.26 18.99 -33.33
N GLN A 197 -34.45 19.95 -32.89
CA GLN A 197 -34.94 21.13 -32.17
C GLN A 197 -35.83 22.00 -33.05
N SER A 198 -35.38 22.33 -34.26
CA SER A 198 -36.14 23.15 -35.22
C SER A 198 -37.53 22.56 -35.51
N VAL A 199 -37.61 21.25 -35.72
CA VAL A 199 -38.89 20.55 -35.93
C VAL A 199 -39.77 20.61 -34.68
N SER A 200 -39.18 20.43 -33.49
CA SER A 200 -39.95 20.42 -32.23
C SER A 200 -40.44 21.80 -31.78
N THR A 201 -39.67 22.86 -32.03
CA THR A 201 -39.98 24.23 -31.59
C THR A 201 -40.56 25.10 -32.70
N GLN A 202 -40.50 24.65 -33.96
CA GLN A 202 -40.80 25.43 -35.16
C GLN A 202 -39.95 26.71 -35.30
N ASP A 203 -38.80 26.78 -34.60
CA ASP A 203 -37.87 27.91 -34.69
C ASP A 203 -36.87 27.67 -35.82
N THR A 204 -36.86 28.59 -36.79
CA THR A 204 -36.01 28.53 -37.98
C THR A 204 -34.53 28.78 -37.66
N LYS A 205 -34.20 29.44 -36.55
CA LYS A 205 -32.81 29.70 -36.12
C LYS A 205 -32.01 28.42 -35.89
N TYR A 206 -32.68 27.37 -35.40
CA TYR A 206 -32.04 26.07 -35.22
C TYR A 206 -31.70 25.44 -36.57
N SER A 207 -32.53 25.61 -37.59
CA SER A 207 -32.19 25.10 -38.92
C SER A 207 -30.98 25.81 -39.54
N ASP A 208 -30.85 27.12 -39.34
CA ASP A 208 -29.64 27.84 -39.78
C ASP A 208 -28.40 27.40 -39.01
N SER A 209 -28.55 27.16 -37.71
CA SER A 209 -27.48 26.56 -36.89
C SER A 209 -27.08 25.17 -37.39
N ALA A 210 -28.06 24.34 -37.79
CA ALA A 210 -27.81 23.04 -38.37
C ALA A 210 -26.97 23.13 -39.65
N LYS A 211 -27.35 24.02 -40.59
CA LYS A 211 -26.60 24.26 -41.84
C LYS A 211 -25.15 24.68 -41.58
N VAL A 212 -24.93 25.60 -40.65
CA VAL A 212 -23.58 26.06 -40.27
C VAL A 212 -22.72 24.89 -39.82
N VAL A 213 -23.27 24.04 -38.94
CA VAL A 213 -22.54 22.91 -38.38
C VAL A 213 -22.34 21.80 -39.42
N PHE A 214 -23.32 21.52 -40.29
CA PHE A 214 -23.14 20.61 -41.42
C PHE A 214 -22.02 21.08 -42.36
N ASN A 215 -21.92 22.38 -42.64
CA ASN A 215 -20.82 22.93 -43.43
C ASN A 215 -19.47 22.75 -42.75
N LYS A 216 -19.39 22.88 -41.41
CA LYS A 216 -18.17 22.54 -40.65
C LYS A 216 -17.82 21.06 -40.76
N ALA A 217 -18.82 20.17 -40.68
CA ALA A 217 -18.61 18.74 -40.86
C ALA A 217 -18.02 18.44 -42.25
N PHE A 218 -18.60 19.02 -43.30
CA PHE A 218 -18.11 18.86 -44.67
C PHE A 218 -16.70 19.42 -44.84
N ALA A 219 -16.40 20.60 -44.27
CA ALA A 219 -15.07 21.19 -44.32
C ALA A 219 -14.02 20.29 -43.64
N ALA A 220 -14.36 19.61 -42.54
CA ALA A 220 -13.46 18.68 -41.86
C ALA A 220 -13.05 17.48 -42.75
N THR A 221 -13.89 17.09 -43.72
CA THR A 221 -13.54 16.03 -44.68
C THR A 221 -12.33 16.38 -45.57
N SER A 222 -11.99 17.68 -45.72
CA SER A 222 -10.80 18.12 -46.45
C SER A 222 -9.48 17.68 -45.78
N GLN A 223 -9.50 17.46 -44.46
CA GLN A 223 -8.35 17.01 -43.68
C GLN A 223 -8.10 15.49 -43.83
N MET A 224 -9.00 14.79 -44.54
CA MET A 224 -8.97 13.33 -44.68
C MET A 224 -8.44 12.94 -46.06
N PRO A 225 -7.68 11.82 -46.14
CA PRO A 225 -7.27 11.26 -47.42
C PRO A 225 -8.49 10.83 -48.24
N ASP A 226 -8.36 10.82 -49.57
CA ASP A 226 -9.40 10.27 -50.42
C ASP A 226 -9.61 8.78 -50.10
N SER A 227 -10.80 8.47 -49.60
CA SER A 227 -11.11 7.20 -48.95
C SER A 227 -12.62 7.01 -48.90
N ASP A 228 -13.06 5.74 -48.79
CA ASP A 228 -14.48 5.39 -48.65
C ASP A 228 -15.14 6.14 -47.47
N ILE A 229 -14.44 6.28 -46.33
CA ILE A 229 -14.94 7.04 -45.18
C ILE A 229 -15.15 8.53 -45.48
N LYS A 230 -14.25 9.16 -46.24
CA LYS A 230 -14.41 10.56 -46.65
C LYS A 230 -15.63 10.73 -47.54
N LYS A 231 -15.78 9.89 -48.56
CA LYS A 231 -16.92 9.91 -49.49
C LYS A 231 -18.25 9.69 -48.75
N ARG A 232 -18.28 8.80 -47.74
CA ARG A 232 -19.45 8.60 -46.87
C ARG A 232 -19.83 9.84 -46.08
N LEU A 233 -18.86 10.52 -45.47
CA LEU A 233 -19.13 11.73 -44.70
C LEU A 233 -19.65 12.87 -45.60
N GLN A 234 -19.12 12.97 -46.83
CA GLN A 234 -19.62 13.91 -47.84
C GLN A 234 -21.04 13.55 -48.29
N LEU A 235 -21.33 12.28 -48.54
CA LEU A 235 -22.67 11.80 -48.86
C LEU A 235 -23.66 12.12 -47.73
N LEU A 236 -23.27 11.88 -46.47
CA LEU A 236 -24.08 12.20 -45.30
C LEU A 236 -24.37 13.70 -45.20
N TYR A 237 -23.40 14.55 -45.51
CA TYR A 237 -23.60 15.99 -45.61
C TYR A 237 -24.69 16.35 -46.65
N TYR A 238 -24.59 15.83 -47.87
CA TYR A 238 -25.57 16.09 -48.92
C TYR A 238 -26.98 15.63 -48.53
N CYS A 239 -27.09 14.45 -47.91
CA CYS A 239 -28.36 13.94 -47.38
C CYS A 239 -28.94 14.85 -46.29
N ASN A 240 -28.13 15.36 -45.37
CA ASN A 240 -28.62 16.17 -44.26
C ASN A 240 -28.99 17.60 -44.69
N ILE A 241 -28.22 18.21 -45.60
CA ILE A 241 -28.59 19.51 -46.18
C ILE A 241 -29.86 19.37 -47.02
N GLY A 242 -29.96 18.31 -47.84
CA GLY A 242 -31.18 18.04 -48.59
C GLY A 242 -32.40 17.86 -47.67
N ALA A 243 -32.26 17.10 -46.59
CA ALA A 243 -33.33 16.92 -45.59
C ALA A 243 -33.69 18.23 -44.91
N THR A 244 -32.71 19.12 -44.70
CA THR A 244 -32.97 20.46 -44.16
C THR A 244 -33.85 21.28 -45.11
N TYR A 245 -33.54 21.29 -46.41
CA TYR A 245 -34.39 21.95 -47.41
C TYR A 245 -35.77 21.30 -47.53
N LEU A 246 -35.85 19.98 -47.40
CA LEU A 246 -37.12 19.23 -47.39
C LEU A 246 -38.05 19.71 -46.26
N ASN A 247 -37.50 19.89 -45.05
CA ASN A 247 -38.24 20.40 -43.89
C ASN A 247 -38.73 21.85 -44.09
N HIS A 248 -38.00 22.64 -44.87
CA HIS A 248 -38.39 23.99 -45.30
C HIS A 248 -39.28 24.01 -46.55
N GLN A 249 -39.73 22.84 -47.01
CA GLN A 249 -40.60 22.68 -48.18
C GLN A 249 -39.97 23.16 -49.51
N ASP A 250 -38.64 23.36 -49.55
CA ASP A 250 -37.90 23.64 -50.78
C ASP A 250 -37.45 22.32 -51.42
N TYR A 251 -38.42 21.60 -51.98
CA TYR A 251 -38.24 20.24 -52.50
C TYR A 251 -37.25 20.18 -53.68
N ASN A 252 -37.22 21.23 -54.51
CA ASN A 252 -36.30 21.31 -55.64
C ASN A 252 -34.84 21.44 -55.17
N LYS A 253 -34.56 22.30 -54.18
CA LYS A 253 -33.22 22.34 -53.59
C LYS A 253 -32.87 21.05 -52.87
N ALA A 254 -33.83 20.42 -52.18
CA ALA A 254 -33.58 19.12 -51.55
C ALA A 254 -33.09 18.09 -52.59
N LEU A 255 -33.80 17.98 -53.73
CA LEU A 255 -33.41 17.12 -54.85
C LEU A 255 -32.06 17.51 -55.46
N GLU A 256 -31.76 18.81 -55.60
CA GLU A 256 -30.45 19.27 -56.08
C GLU A 256 -29.30 18.75 -55.19
N TYR A 257 -29.44 18.86 -53.86
CA TYR A 257 -28.43 18.36 -52.93
C TYR A 257 -28.35 16.84 -52.93
N TYR A 258 -29.48 16.13 -52.99
CA TYR A 258 -29.47 14.66 -53.12
C TYR A 258 -28.75 14.21 -54.41
N ASN A 259 -28.99 14.90 -55.52
CA ASN A 259 -28.31 14.62 -56.79
C ASN A 259 -26.80 14.88 -56.73
N LYS A 260 -26.32 15.84 -55.91
CA LYS A 260 -24.88 16.03 -55.67
C LYS A 260 -24.26 14.87 -54.87
N GLY A 261 -25.02 14.24 -53.98
CA GLY A 261 -24.58 13.05 -53.25
C GLY A 261 -24.60 11.77 -54.09
N PHE A 262 -25.45 11.71 -55.11
CA PHE A 262 -25.67 10.50 -55.91
C PHE A 262 -24.37 9.92 -56.52
N PRO A 263 -23.47 10.67 -57.18
CA PRO A 263 -22.23 10.09 -57.72
C PRO A 263 -21.32 9.44 -56.66
N LEU A 264 -21.45 9.81 -55.39
CA LEU A 264 -20.63 9.27 -54.31
C LEU A 264 -21.10 7.88 -53.83
N TYR A 265 -22.33 7.45 -54.12
CA TYR A 265 -22.81 6.16 -53.58
C TYR A 265 -22.16 4.96 -54.26
N GLU A 266 -21.74 5.06 -55.53
CA GLU A 266 -21.14 3.92 -56.25
C GLU A 266 -19.83 3.45 -55.60
N ASP A 267 -19.12 4.39 -54.99
CA ASP A 267 -17.89 4.13 -54.26
C ASP A 267 -18.13 3.66 -52.81
N VAL A 268 -19.35 3.85 -52.29
CA VAL A 268 -19.72 3.55 -50.91
C VAL A 268 -20.38 2.18 -50.83
N LYS A 269 -19.62 1.19 -50.35
CA LYS A 269 -20.10 -0.20 -50.19
C LYS A 269 -21.21 -0.39 -49.14
N ASP A 270 -21.49 0.64 -48.34
CA ASP A 270 -22.49 0.60 -47.27
C ASP A 270 -23.88 1.03 -47.75
N LYS A 271 -24.73 0.02 -47.93
CA LYS A 271 -26.09 0.15 -48.45
C LYS A 271 -27.02 1.02 -47.59
N ARG A 272 -26.66 1.32 -46.32
CA ARG A 272 -27.47 2.16 -45.44
C ARG A 272 -27.55 3.60 -45.94
N TYR A 273 -26.48 4.13 -46.52
CA TYR A 273 -26.49 5.48 -47.07
C TYR A 273 -27.25 5.57 -48.38
N LEU A 274 -27.17 4.53 -49.22
CA LEU A 274 -28.00 4.40 -50.41
C LEU A 274 -29.48 4.39 -50.04
N TYR A 275 -29.85 3.62 -49.00
CA TYR A 275 -31.19 3.67 -48.43
C TYR A 275 -31.59 5.11 -48.10
N THR A 276 -30.77 5.82 -47.32
CA THR A 276 -31.11 7.17 -46.84
C THR A 276 -31.31 8.13 -48.01
N LEU A 277 -30.43 8.08 -49.01
CA LEU A 277 -30.49 8.94 -50.18
C LEU A 277 -31.77 8.68 -51.00
N LEU A 278 -31.99 7.42 -51.42
CA LEU A 278 -33.13 7.05 -52.26
C LEU A 278 -34.47 7.26 -51.55
N ASN A 279 -34.54 6.91 -50.26
CA ASN A 279 -35.73 7.15 -49.46
C ASN A 279 -36.03 8.65 -49.35
N ASN A 280 -35.02 9.49 -49.14
CA ASN A 280 -35.23 10.93 -49.05
C ASN A 280 -35.64 11.58 -50.38
N ILE A 281 -35.12 11.07 -51.51
CA ILE A 281 -35.60 11.46 -52.85
C ILE A 281 -37.07 11.06 -53.02
N GLY A 282 -37.44 9.83 -52.63
CA GLY A 282 -38.83 9.38 -52.64
C GLY A 282 -39.74 10.26 -51.76
N CYS A 283 -39.28 10.64 -50.57
CA CYS A 283 -39.98 11.58 -49.69
C CYS A 283 -40.20 12.93 -50.36
N ALA A 284 -39.20 13.47 -51.06
CA ALA A 284 -39.33 14.73 -51.79
C ALA A 284 -40.44 14.68 -52.84
N TYR A 285 -40.44 13.66 -53.70
CA TYR A 285 -41.52 13.48 -54.68
C TYR A 285 -42.89 13.27 -54.03
N SER A 286 -42.96 12.50 -52.94
CA SER A 286 -44.22 12.27 -52.20
C SER A 286 -44.79 13.56 -51.62
N LEU A 287 -43.92 14.46 -51.12
CA LEU A 287 -44.31 15.77 -50.59
C LEU A 287 -44.67 16.77 -51.70
N MET A 288 -44.11 16.61 -52.90
CA MET A 288 -44.52 17.33 -54.11
C MET A 288 -45.85 16.82 -54.70
N GLY A 289 -46.42 15.74 -54.16
CA GLY A 289 -47.65 15.12 -54.64
C GLY A 289 -47.45 14.03 -55.70
N ASP A 290 -46.23 13.83 -56.20
CA ASP A 290 -45.89 12.79 -57.16
C ASP A 290 -45.67 11.43 -56.46
N SER A 291 -46.78 10.81 -56.10
CA SER A 291 -46.79 9.51 -55.40
C SER A 291 -46.30 8.36 -56.28
N THR A 292 -46.37 8.50 -57.60
CA THR A 292 -45.91 7.47 -58.55
C THR A 292 -44.39 7.42 -58.55
N THR A 293 -43.73 8.57 -58.77
CA THR A 293 -42.26 8.66 -58.74
C THR A 293 -41.72 8.34 -57.35
N ALA A 294 -42.39 8.80 -56.28
CA ALA A 294 -42.01 8.45 -54.92
C ALA A 294 -41.99 6.92 -54.71
N LEU A 295 -43.05 6.23 -55.14
CA LEU A 295 -43.14 4.78 -55.04
C LEU A 295 -42.03 4.08 -55.84
N GLU A 296 -41.68 4.56 -57.03
CA GLU A 296 -40.55 4.00 -57.79
C GLU A 296 -39.24 4.06 -57.00
N TYR A 297 -38.93 5.20 -56.36
CA TYR A 297 -37.74 5.34 -55.54
C TYR A 297 -37.78 4.47 -54.28
N TYR A 298 -38.94 4.34 -53.64
CA TYR A 298 -39.09 3.45 -52.49
C TYR A 298 -38.93 1.97 -52.88
N LEU A 299 -39.50 1.53 -54.00
CA LEU A 299 -39.35 0.16 -54.48
C LEU A 299 -37.92 -0.13 -54.96
N LYS A 300 -37.26 0.84 -55.60
CA LYS A 300 -35.82 0.79 -55.88
C LYS A 300 -35.04 0.58 -54.58
N THR A 301 -35.37 1.34 -53.54
CA THR A 301 -34.75 1.19 -52.21
C THR A 301 -34.97 -0.22 -51.65
N GLU A 302 -36.20 -0.75 -51.72
CA GLU A 302 -36.54 -2.11 -51.24
C GLU A 302 -35.68 -3.18 -51.92
N ALA A 303 -35.50 -3.08 -53.24
CA ALA A 303 -34.72 -4.05 -54.02
C ALA A 303 -33.26 -4.17 -53.56
N PHE A 304 -32.67 -3.10 -53.05
CA PHE A 304 -31.29 -3.10 -52.57
C PHE A 304 -31.14 -3.56 -51.10
N ILE A 305 -32.21 -3.48 -50.30
CA ILE A 305 -32.11 -3.62 -48.83
C ILE A 305 -32.38 -5.04 -48.31
N ASN A 306 -32.24 -6.06 -49.16
CA ASN A 306 -32.53 -7.46 -48.85
C ASN A 306 -31.48 -8.14 -47.94
N ASP A 307 -30.80 -7.36 -47.10
CA ASP A 307 -29.69 -7.78 -46.25
C ASP A 307 -30.14 -7.88 -44.78
N LYS A 308 -29.59 -8.85 -44.05
CA LYS A 308 -29.72 -8.94 -42.58
C LYS A 308 -28.95 -7.81 -41.89
N GLN A 309 -27.99 -7.18 -42.57
CA GLN A 309 -27.16 -6.11 -42.02
C GLN A 309 -27.86 -4.73 -41.94
N ILE A 310 -29.06 -4.57 -42.50
CA ILE A 310 -29.78 -3.30 -42.43
C ILE A 310 -30.67 -3.28 -41.19
N PRO A 311 -30.47 -2.31 -40.27
CA PRO A 311 -31.28 -2.20 -39.07
C PRO A 311 -32.79 -2.15 -39.36
N ALA A 312 -33.59 -2.81 -38.52
CA ALA A 312 -35.04 -2.92 -38.69
C ALA A 312 -35.72 -1.54 -38.83
N ALA A 313 -35.20 -0.50 -38.17
CA ALA A 313 -35.69 0.88 -38.25
C ALA A 313 -35.76 1.45 -39.69
N TYR A 314 -34.82 1.06 -40.56
CA TYR A 314 -34.84 1.45 -41.97
C TYR A 314 -35.96 0.72 -42.73
N LYS A 315 -36.12 -0.59 -42.53
CA LYS A 315 -37.21 -1.37 -43.13
C LYS A 315 -38.58 -0.85 -42.70
N ILE A 316 -38.74 -0.54 -41.41
CA ILE A 316 -39.96 0.04 -40.83
C ILE A 316 -40.32 1.37 -41.52
N THR A 317 -39.35 2.28 -41.67
CA THR A 317 -39.60 3.56 -42.33
C THR A 317 -39.95 3.38 -43.80
N LEU A 318 -39.25 2.51 -44.52
CA LEU A 318 -39.54 2.28 -45.93
C LEU A 318 -40.89 1.62 -46.17
N TYR A 319 -41.24 0.57 -45.42
CA TYR A 319 -42.53 -0.11 -45.60
C TYR A 319 -43.71 0.80 -45.31
N ARG A 320 -43.58 1.70 -44.33
CA ARG A 320 -44.55 2.77 -44.08
C ARG A 320 -44.64 3.72 -45.28
N ASN A 321 -43.51 4.21 -45.78
CA ASN A 321 -43.50 5.11 -46.95
C ASN A 321 -44.09 4.47 -48.21
N ILE A 322 -43.85 3.17 -48.44
CA ILE A 322 -44.43 2.40 -49.55
C ILE A 322 -45.94 2.23 -49.36
N ALA A 323 -46.38 1.88 -48.14
CA ALA A 323 -47.80 1.75 -47.83
C ALA A 323 -48.55 3.07 -48.08
N ASP A 324 -48.02 4.17 -47.56
CA ASP A 324 -48.59 5.52 -47.73
C ASP A 324 -48.64 5.92 -49.22
N ALA A 325 -47.59 5.61 -49.99
CA ALA A 325 -47.57 5.87 -51.43
C ALA A 325 -48.62 5.03 -52.19
N TYR A 326 -48.81 3.75 -51.84
CA TYR A 326 -49.87 2.93 -52.43
C TYR A 326 -51.27 3.42 -52.05
N GLU A 327 -51.47 3.92 -50.84
CA GLU A 327 -52.73 4.50 -50.39
C GLU A 327 -53.08 5.78 -51.17
N LYS A 328 -52.11 6.70 -51.34
CA LYS A 328 -52.26 7.90 -52.19
C LYS A 328 -52.56 7.56 -53.65
N LEU A 329 -52.12 6.40 -54.13
CA LEU A 329 -52.40 5.88 -55.48
C LEU A 329 -53.68 5.01 -55.54
N HIS A 330 -54.47 4.95 -54.46
CA HIS A 330 -55.69 4.15 -54.33
C HIS A 330 -55.52 2.63 -54.56
N LYS A 331 -54.30 2.10 -54.36
CA LYS A 331 -53.98 0.66 -54.46
C LYS A 331 -54.04 0.00 -53.09
N LEU A 332 -55.25 -0.06 -52.51
CA LEU A 332 -55.46 -0.43 -51.10
C LEU A 332 -54.97 -1.83 -50.74
N ASP A 333 -55.09 -2.83 -51.63
CA ASP A 333 -54.61 -4.19 -51.37
C ASP A 333 -53.09 -4.23 -51.15
N LYS A 334 -52.34 -3.44 -51.93
CA LYS A 334 -50.88 -3.34 -51.80
C LYS A 334 -50.49 -2.54 -50.56
N ALA A 335 -51.21 -1.46 -50.26
CA ALA A 335 -50.99 -0.69 -49.04
C ALA A 335 -51.16 -1.59 -47.80
N LEU A 336 -52.23 -2.37 -47.74
CA LEU A 336 -52.49 -3.31 -46.65
C LEU A 336 -51.39 -4.38 -46.54
N ALA A 337 -50.89 -4.91 -47.66
CA ALA A 337 -49.80 -5.87 -47.65
C ALA A 337 -48.51 -5.29 -47.02
N TYR A 338 -48.14 -4.05 -47.36
CA TYR A 338 -46.98 -3.38 -46.75
C TYR A 338 -47.22 -2.99 -45.29
N GLN A 339 -48.44 -2.62 -44.90
CA GLN A 339 -48.79 -2.42 -43.49
C GLN A 339 -48.62 -3.70 -42.66
N LYS A 340 -48.96 -4.88 -43.23
CA LYS A 340 -48.69 -6.17 -42.57
C LYS A 340 -47.21 -6.45 -42.43
N LYS A 341 -46.41 -6.29 -43.49
CA LYS A 341 -44.94 -6.41 -43.45
C LYS A 341 -44.32 -5.49 -42.39
N LEU A 342 -44.79 -4.23 -42.31
CA LEU A 342 -44.38 -3.25 -41.32
C LEU A 342 -44.63 -3.77 -39.90
N ARG A 343 -45.85 -4.22 -39.61
CA ARG A 343 -46.24 -4.75 -38.29
C ARG A 343 -45.43 -5.98 -37.90
N GLU A 344 -45.23 -6.92 -38.83
CA GLU A 344 -44.40 -8.11 -38.62
C GLU A 344 -42.97 -7.71 -38.24
N THR A 345 -42.36 -6.79 -39.00
CA THR A 345 -41.00 -6.30 -38.74
C THR A 345 -40.88 -5.64 -37.36
N ILE A 346 -41.85 -4.81 -36.96
CA ILE A 346 -41.88 -4.18 -35.63
C ILE A 346 -41.97 -5.26 -34.54
N THR A 347 -42.85 -6.24 -34.72
CA THR A 347 -43.08 -7.30 -33.72
C THR A 347 -41.85 -8.19 -33.53
N GLU A 348 -41.18 -8.57 -34.62
CA GLU A 348 -39.93 -9.33 -34.56
C GLU A 348 -38.82 -8.55 -33.87
N GLU A 349 -38.72 -7.26 -34.17
CA GLU A 349 -37.71 -6.37 -33.59
C GLU A 349 -37.93 -6.15 -32.08
N ASP A 350 -39.15 -5.86 -31.67
CA ASP A 350 -39.49 -5.67 -30.26
C ASP A 350 -39.22 -6.94 -29.44
N LYS A 351 -39.58 -8.10 -30.00
CA LYS A 351 -39.27 -9.40 -29.38
C LYS A 351 -37.76 -9.60 -29.22
N ARG A 352 -36.99 -9.32 -30.27
CA ARG A 352 -35.52 -9.44 -30.25
C ARG A 352 -34.89 -8.52 -29.21
N LEU A 353 -35.29 -7.25 -29.17
CA LEU A 353 -34.81 -6.27 -28.18
C LEU A 353 -35.17 -6.68 -26.74
N TYR A 354 -36.39 -7.20 -26.53
CA TYR A 354 -36.82 -7.69 -25.23
C TYR A 354 -36.01 -8.91 -24.75
N GLU A 355 -35.79 -9.91 -25.62
CA GLU A 355 -34.98 -11.09 -25.31
C GLU A 355 -33.51 -10.73 -25.00
N ASN A 356 -32.90 -9.86 -25.82
CA ASN A 356 -31.54 -9.38 -25.62
C ASN A 356 -31.41 -8.61 -24.29
N ASN A 357 -32.32 -7.69 -23.99
CA ASN A 357 -32.32 -6.95 -22.72
C ASN A 357 -32.47 -7.89 -21.52
N THR A 358 -33.41 -8.84 -21.58
CA THR A 358 -33.64 -9.81 -20.49
C THR A 358 -32.41 -10.66 -20.21
N THR A 359 -31.80 -11.22 -21.26
CA THR A 359 -30.58 -12.04 -21.16
C THR A 359 -29.40 -11.25 -20.60
N SER A 360 -29.28 -9.99 -21.03
CA SER A 360 -28.19 -9.10 -20.60
C SER A 360 -28.34 -8.69 -19.14
N LEU A 361 -29.57 -8.41 -18.69
CA LEU A 361 -29.87 -8.12 -17.29
C LEU A 361 -29.65 -9.34 -16.40
N ASP A 362 -30.08 -10.53 -16.81
CA ASP A 362 -29.80 -11.77 -16.08
C ASP A 362 -28.29 -11.99 -15.90
N THR A 363 -27.52 -11.84 -16.99
CA THR A 363 -26.05 -11.92 -16.95
C THR A 363 -25.44 -10.88 -16.00
N PHE A 364 -25.94 -9.64 -16.04
CA PHE A 364 -25.50 -8.56 -15.15
C PHE A 364 -25.74 -8.90 -13.67
N TYR A 365 -26.95 -9.33 -13.32
CA TYR A 365 -27.29 -9.64 -11.92
C TYR A 365 -26.52 -10.85 -11.39
N LYS A 366 -26.35 -11.90 -12.21
CA LYS A 366 -25.49 -13.05 -11.86
C LYS A 366 -24.05 -12.61 -11.58
N THR A 367 -23.49 -11.76 -12.44
CA THR A 367 -22.13 -11.23 -12.27
C THR A 367 -22.01 -10.41 -10.98
N GLU A 368 -22.98 -9.55 -10.67
CA GLU A 368 -22.95 -8.75 -9.44
C GLU A 368 -23.10 -9.61 -8.18
N GLN A 369 -23.93 -10.66 -8.24
CA GLN A 369 -24.05 -11.63 -7.15
C GLN A 369 -22.74 -12.39 -6.91
N GLU A 370 -22.09 -12.89 -7.96
CA GLU A 370 -20.78 -13.54 -7.86
C GLU A 370 -19.72 -12.62 -7.27
N LYS A 371 -19.72 -11.35 -7.68
CA LYS A 371 -18.82 -10.32 -7.14
C LYS A 371 -19.07 -10.07 -5.66
N ASN A 372 -20.32 -9.96 -5.22
CA ASN A 372 -20.65 -9.78 -3.80
C ASN A 372 -20.18 -10.98 -2.97
N ILE A 373 -20.39 -12.21 -3.47
CA ILE A 373 -19.88 -13.43 -2.82
C ILE A 373 -18.36 -13.42 -2.73
N LEU A 374 -17.67 -12.99 -3.78
CA LEU A 374 -16.22 -12.89 -3.79
C LEU A 374 -15.71 -11.83 -2.81
N GLU A 375 -16.40 -10.70 -2.70
CA GLU A 375 -16.07 -9.62 -1.76
C GLU A 375 -16.26 -10.06 -0.31
N GLU A 376 -17.36 -10.76 0.00
CA GLU A 376 -17.57 -11.38 1.31
C GLU A 376 -16.48 -12.38 1.66
N LYS A 377 -16.11 -13.26 0.73
CA LYS A 377 -14.99 -14.20 0.90
C LYS A 377 -13.68 -13.48 1.16
N ASN A 378 -13.38 -12.44 0.38
CA ASN A 378 -12.13 -11.68 0.53
C ASN A 378 -12.06 -10.95 1.88
N ASN A 379 -13.19 -10.38 2.33
CA ASN A 379 -13.28 -9.75 3.65
C ASN A 379 -13.13 -10.78 4.79
N ALA A 380 -13.68 -11.98 4.61
CA ALA A 380 -13.44 -13.09 5.54
C ALA A 380 -11.96 -13.50 5.57
N TYR A 381 -11.30 -13.61 4.41
CA TYR A 381 -9.86 -13.91 4.33
C TYR A 381 -9.01 -12.86 5.05
N LYS A 382 -9.27 -11.56 4.84
CA LYS A 382 -8.59 -10.49 5.58
C LYS A 382 -8.80 -10.58 7.10
N LYS A 383 -10.01 -10.94 7.53
CA LYS A 383 -10.29 -11.17 8.96
C LYS A 383 -9.48 -12.34 9.51
N TYR A 384 -9.40 -13.46 8.77
CA TYR A 384 -8.56 -14.59 9.16
C TYR A 384 -7.07 -14.23 9.21
N GLU A 385 -6.58 -13.45 8.25
CA GLU A 385 -5.19 -12.97 8.23
C GLU A 385 -4.84 -12.17 9.49
N ILE A 386 -5.72 -11.26 9.91
CA ILE A 386 -5.57 -10.50 11.16
C ILE A 386 -5.54 -11.44 12.39
N TRP A 387 -6.43 -12.44 12.45
CA TRP A 387 -6.44 -13.42 13.54
C TRP A 387 -5.15 -14.27 13.58
N TYR A 388 -4.64 -14.69 12.43
CA TYR A 388 -3.38 -15.43 12.33
C TYR A 388 -2.20 -14.61 12.81
N ILE A 389 -2.10 -13.34 12.40
CA ILE A 389 -1.07 -12.43 12.89
C ILE A 389 -1.16 -12.28 14.42
N GLY A 390 -2.38 -12.12 14.96
CA GLY A 390 -2.61 -12.08 16.40
C GLY A 390 -2.18 -13.35 17.14
N ALA A 391 -2.46 -14.53 16.58
CA ALA A 391 -2.05 -15.82 17.15
C ALA A 391 -0.51 -15.99 17.15
N ILE A 392 0.16 -15.57 16.07
CA ILE A 392 1.62 -15.58 15.97
C ILE A 392 2.23 -14.67 17.05
N ILE A 393 1.72 -13.43 17.18
CA ILE A 393 2.19 -12.48 18.20
C ILE A 393 1.98 -13.05 19.61
N SER A 394 0.81 -13.61 19.89
CA SER A 394 0.50 -14.24 21.19
C SER A 394 1.45 -15.39 21.52
N THR A 395 1.76 -16.22 20.52
CA THR A 395 2.72 -17.33 20.66
C THR A 395 4.13 -16.80 20.95
N ILE A 396 4.58 -15.78 20.24
CA ILE A 396 5.89 -15.13 20.48
C ILE A 396 5.94 -14.53 21.89
N LEU A 397 4.90 -13.82 22.32
CA LEU A 397 4.80 -13.28 23.67
C LEU A 397 4.83 -14.38 24.74
N GLY A 398 4.14 -15.49 24.50
CA GLY A 398 4.16 -16.67 25.35
C GLY A 398 5.57 -17.28 25.48
N LEU A 399 6.30 -17.39 24.36
CA LEU A 399 7.68 -17.88 24.36
C LEU A 399 8.65 -16.92 25.08
N ILE A 400 8.49 -15.61 24.89
CA ILE A 400 9.27 -14.59 25.61
C ILE A 400 8.99 -14.68 27.12
N PHE A 401 7.72 -14.75 27.51
CA PHE A 401 7.32 -14.90 28.91
C PHE A 401 7.87 -16.20 29.53
N LEU A 402 7.80 -17.32 28.80
CA LEU A 402 8.36 -18.59 29.23
C LEU A 402 9.88 -18.48 29.42
N PHE A 403 10.58 -17.87 28.46
CA PHE A 403 12.01 -17.63 28.56
C PHE A 403 12.38 -16.81 29.81
N PHE A 404 11.68 -15.70 30.06
CA PHE A 404 11.90 -14.90 31.27
C PHE A 404 11.61 -15.67 32.55
N THR A 405 10.53 -16.44 32.57
CA THR A 405 10.14 -17.25 33.72
C THR A 405 11.20 -18.32 34.03
N LEU A 406 11.67 -19.03 33.00
CA LEU A 406 12.73 -20.03 33.14
C LEU A 406 14.05 -19.38 33.57
N HIS A 407 14.41 -18.25 33.00
CA HIS A 407 15.62 -17.51 33.35
C HIS A 407 15.57 -17.01 34.81
N TYR A 408 14.42 -16.49 35.23
CA TYR A 408 14.19 -16.04 36.61
C TYR A 408 14.25 -17.21 37.59
N ARG A 409 13.63 -18.35 37.26
CA ARG A 409 13.68 -19.56 38.08
C ARG A 409 15.10 -20.11 38.22
N GLN A 410 15.88 -20.13 37.13
CA GLN A 410 17.29 -20.50 37.18
C GLN A 410 18.10 -19.56 38.09
N LYS A 411 17.85 -18.25 38.01
CA LYS A 411 18.50 -17.25 38.88
C LYS A 411 18.15 -17.45 40.35
N LEU A 412 16.88 -17.71 40.66
CA LEU A 412 16.44 -18.03 42.02
C LEU A 412 17.11 -19.30 42.54
N ASN A 413 17.09 -20.39 41.77
CA ASN A 413 17.72 -21.65 42.16
C ASN A 413 19.23 -21.48 42.44
N LYS A 414 19.94 -20.65 41.65
CA LYS A 414 21.34 -20.31 41.92
C LYS A 414 21.55 -19.54 43.23
N ARG A 415 20.58 -18.69 43.63
CA ARG A 415 20.64 -17.99 44.92
C ARG A 415 20.34 -18.93 46.09
N THR A 416 19.32 -19.78 45.93
CA THR A 416 18.93 -20.77 46.94
C THR A 416 20.04 -21.78 47.20
N THR A 417 20.70 -22.28 46.15
CA THR A 417 21.84 -23.21 46.26
C THR A 417 23.02 -22.57 46.97
N LYS A 418 23.44 -21.35 46.60
CA LYS A 418 24.49 -20.61 47.31
C LYS A 418 24.15 -20.35 48.78
N PHE A 419 22.90 -20.01 49.07
CA PHE A 419 22.45 -19.80 50.44
C PHE A 419 22.56 -21.09 51.26
N LEU A 420 22.05 -22.22 50.73
CA LEU A 420 22.16 -23.53 51.36
C LEU A 420 23.62 -23.96 51.57
N GLU A 421 24.52 -23.69 50.63
CA GLU A 421 25.96 -23.94 50.79
C GLU A 421 26.55 -23.13 51.95
N SER A 422 26.25 -21.83 52.02
CA SER A 422 26.71 -20.97 53.12
C SER A 422 26.13 -21.37 54.49
N GLU A 423 24.89 -21.86 54.52
CA GLU A 423 24.23 -22.34 55.74
C GLU A 423 24.86 -23.65 56.21
N LYS A 424 25.15 -24.58 55.29
CA LYS A 424 25.91 -25.80 55.59
C LYS A 424 27.31 -25.52 56.12
N GLU A 425 28.00 -24.53 55.55
CA GLU A 425 29.34 -24.13 56.00
C GLU A 425 29.30 -23.55 57.41
N LYS A 426 28.34 -22.67 57.71
CA LYS A 426 28.11 -22.16 59.07
C LYS A 426 27.81 -23.27 60.07
N LEU A 427 26.92 -24.19 59.72
CA LEU A 427 26.56 -25.33 60.57
C LEU A 427 27.77 -26.23 60.84
N LYS A 428 28.67 -26.40 59.85
CA LYS A 428 29.90 -27.16 60.02
C LYS A 428 30.86 -26.48 61.01
N ILE A 429 31.06 -25.17 60.88
CA ILE A 429 31.88 -24.37 61.80
C ILE A 429 31.29 -24.41 63.21
N GLU A 430 29.96 -24.31 63.35
CA GLU A 430 29.28 -24.36 64.64
C GLU A 430 29.43 -25.73 65.32
N ASN A 431 29.34 -26.82 64.55
CA ASN A 431 29.60 -28.17 65.05
C ASN A 431 31.07 -28.35 65.47
N GLU A 432 32.03 -27.89 64.66
CA GLU A 432 33.47 -27.93 65.00
C GLU A 432 33.78 -27.11 66.26
N LEU A 433 33.19 -25.92 66.39
CA LEU A 433 33.32 -25.07 67.58
C LEU A 433 32.74 -25.74 68.82
N SER A 434 31.58 -26.39 68.69
CA SER A 434 30.95 -27.13 69.79
C SER A 434 31.82 -28.31 70.25
N MET A 435 32.43 -29.05 69.31
CA MET A 435 33.39 -30.11 69.63
C MET A 435 34.64 -29.58 70.34
N MET A 436 35.26 -28.50 69.83
CA MET A 436 36.41 -27.87 70.49
C MET A 436 36.09 -27.39 71.91
N LYS A 437 34.91 -26.82 72.12
CA LYS A 437 34.44 -26.38 73.44
C LYS A 437 34.29 -27.56 74.42
N GLN A 438 33.79 -28.69 73.94
CA GLN A 438 33.65 -29.90 74.74
C GLN A 438 35.02 -30.50 75.11
N GLU A 439 35.97 -30.51 74.17
CA GLU A 439 37.36 -30.93 74.44
C GLU A 439 38.04 -30.02 75.48
N GLN A 440 37.85 -28.71 75.38
CA GLN A 440 38.42 -27.75 76.32
C GLN A 440 37.84 -27.92 77.74
N LEU A 441 36.52 -28.17 77.85
CA LEU A 441 35.88 -28.49 79.11
C LEU A 441 36.42 -29.79 79.73
N GLN A 442 36.68 -30.82 78.92
CA GLN A 442 37.32 -32.06 79.40
C GLN A 442 38.74 -31.81 79.91
N LYS A 443 39.55 -31.02 79.19
CA LYS A 443 40.91 -30.64 79.62
C LYS A 443 40.88 -29.87 80.94
N GLN A 444 39.93 -28.95 81.12
CA GLN A 444 39.75 -28.23 82.38
C GLN A 444 39.32 -29.15 83.53
N ALA A 445 38.38 -30.06 83.29
CA ALA A 445 37.97 -31.04 84.29
C ALA A 445 39.13 -31.93 84.74
N LEU A 446 39.96 -32.39 83.79
CA LEU A 446 41.15 -33.19 84.05
C LEU A 446 42.23 -32.40 84.82
N ALA A 447 42.49 -31.16 84.43
CA ALA A 447 43.43 -30.30 85.16
C ALA A 447 42.96 -30.06 86.61
N THR A 448 41.65 -29.90 86.81
CA THR A 448 41.05 -29.72 88.14
C THR A 448 41.14 -31.02 88.96
N SER A 449 40.92 -32.19 88.34
CA SER A 449 41.07 -33.47 89.03
C SER A 449 42.52 -33.72 89.45
N ILE A 450 43.51 -33.40 88.59
CA ILE A 450 44.94 -33.47 88.91
C ILE A 450 45.28 -32.52 90.07
N GLN A 451 44.73 -31.29 90.08
CA GLN A 451 44.92 -30.35 91.20
C GLN A 451 44.31 -30.85 92.52
N LEU A 452 43.15 -31.49 92.46
CA LEU A 452 42.52 -32.10 93.64
C LEU A 452 43.31 -33.30 94.15
N GLU A 453 43.87 -34.11 93.26
CA GLU A 453 44.76 -35.21 93.59
C GLU A 453 46.04 -34.71 94.26
N HIS A 454 46.68 -33.66 93.72
CA HIS A 454 47.81 -32.97 94.34
C HIS A 454 47.47 -32.36 95.71
N LYS A 455 46.27 -31.80 95.89
CA LYS A 455 45.83 -31.30 97.19
C LYS A 455 45.58 -32.43 98.20
N ASN A 456 45.08 -33.57 97.76
CA ASN A 456 44.85 -34.73 98.63
C ASN A 456 46.16 -35.44 99.01
N THR A 457 47.14 -35.54 98.10
CA THR A 457 48.49 -36.03 98.43
C THR A 457 49.21 -35.08 99.38
N PHE A 458 49.08 -33.76 99.17
CA PHE A 458 49.60 -32.73 100.08
C PHE A 458 48.96 -32.76 101.48
N ILE A 459 47.65 -32.99 101.59
CA ILE A 459 46.96 -33.16 102.89
C ILE A 459 47.41 -34.45 103.61
N ASN A 460 47.71 -35.51 102.87
CA ASN A 460 48.23 -36.75 103.44
C ASN A 460 49.71 -36.63 103.87
N GLU A 461 50.53 -35.85 103.16
CA GLU A 461 51.92 -35.54 103.57
C GLU A 461 51.97 -34.65 104.83
N LEU A 462 51.02 -33.73 104.98
CA LEU A 462 50.91 -32.86 106.18
C LEU A 462 50.52 -33.61 107.47
N LYS A 463 49.98 -34.83 107.38
CA LYS A 463 49.50 -35.58 108.56
C LYS A 463 50.56 -36.45 109.24
N VAL A 464 51.70 -36.72 108.62
CA VAL A 464 52.57 -37.84 109.05
C VAL A 464 53.87 -37.45 109.75
N ASN A 465 54.36 -36.19 109.73
CA ASN A 465 55.66 -35.91 110.38
C ASN A 465 55.81 -34.56 111.13
N ILE A 466 55.55 -34.65 112.44
CA ILE A 466 56.29 -34.12 113.63
C ILE A 466 56.18 -32.59 114.05
N PRO A 467 56.68 -32.12 115.23
CA PRO A 467 55.94 -31.69 116.43
C PRO A 467 56.26 -30.23 116.93
N LYS A 468 55.92 -29.95 118.19
CA LYS A 468 55.93 -28.69 118.97
C LYS A 468 57.27 -27.94 119.11
N ASP A 469 57.11 -26.60 119.18
CA ASP A 469 57.91 -25.53 119.78
C ASP A 469 58.93 -24.70 118.97
N LYS A 470 58.69 -23.37 119.09
CA LYS A 470 59.50 -22.16 118.81
C LYS A 470 59.79 -21.74 117.36
N LYS A 471 59.19 -20.57 117.04
CA LYS A 471 59.61 -19.49 116.12
C LYS A 471 60.59 -19.87 115.01
N ILE A 472 60.06 -19.93 113.78
CA ILE A 472 60.81 -19.65 112.56
C ILE A 472 60.04 -18.56 111.80
N GLU A 473 60.46 -17.33 112.07
CA GLU A 473 60.25 -16.17 111.23
C GLU A 473 61.40 -16.15 110.22
N HIS A 474 61.27 -16.93 109.14
CA HIS A 474 61.86 -16.69 107.81
C HIS A 474 61.53 -17.86 106.88
N LEU A 475 61.29 -17.55 105.58
CA LEU A 475 60.90 -18.39 104.42
C LEU A 475 59.44 -18.08 104.01
N LEU A 476 59.11 -17.19 103.08
CA LEU A 476 59.85 -16.61 101.96
C LEU A 476 59.51 -15.12 101.84
N LYS A 477 60.55 -14.30 101.91
CA LYS A 477 60.61 -13.02 101.19
C LYS A 477 61.00 -13.32 99.74
N ASP A 478 60.68 -12.35 98.90
CA ASP A 478 61.07 -12.21 97.50
C ASP A 478 60.13 -12.95 96.51
N GLU A 479 59.64 -12.31 95.45
CA GLU A 479 60.39 -11.39 94.63
C GLU A 479 59.47 -10.31 94.02
N HIS A 480 59.84 -9.06 94.27
CA HIS A 480 59.60 -7.96 93.36
C HIS A 480 59.93 -8.37 91.92
N LEU A 481 58.94 -8.40 91.03
CA LEU A 481 59.18 -8.41 89.59
C LEU A 481 58.15 -7.55 88.85
N MET A 482 58.34 -6.23 88.93
CA MET A 482 57.76 -5.30 87.95
C MET A 482 58.84 -4.40 87.32
N ASP A 483 60.09 -4.87 87.30
CA ASP A 483 61.14 -4.33 86.41
C ASP A 483 61.58 -5.33 85.32
N ARG A 484 61.08 -6.59 85.34
CA ARG A 484 61.36 -7.60 84.28
C ARG A 484 60.50 -7.47 83.02
N ASN A 485 59.52 -6.56 82.95
CA ASN A 485 58.60 -6.55 81.81
C ASN A 485 59.22 -6.03 80.50
N PHE A 486 60.18 -5.11 80.52
CA PHE A 486 60.72 -4.61 79.24
C PHE A 486 61.62 -5.62 78.53
N ASN A 487 62.50 -6.33 79.25
CA ASN A 487 63.38 -7.30 78.59
C ASN A 487 62.57 -8.48 78.06
N THR A 488 61.57 -8.98 78.79
CA THR A 488 60.66 -10.02 78.27
C THR A 488 59.86 -9.54 77.06
N ILE A 489 59.32 -8.31 77.08
CA ILE A 489 58.59 -7.75 75.92
C ILE A 489 59.53 -7.54 74.74
N ARG A 490 60.75 -7.05 74.99
CA ARG A 490 61.78 -6.89 73.97
C ARG A 490 62.17 -8.24 73.38
N ASP A 491 62.34 -9.27 74.19
CA ASP A 491 62.70 -10.62 73.76
C ASP A 491 61.55 -11.25 72.96
N ILE A 492 60.28 -11.11 73.38
CA ILE A 492 59.11 -11.55 72.61
C ILE A 492 59.05 -10.83 71.25
N ILE A 493 59.28 -9.51 71.21
CA ILE A 493 59.30 -8.75 69.96
C ILE A 493 60.49 -9.16 69.09
N GLN A 494 61.62 -9.52 69.68
CA GLN A 494 62.82 -9.92 68.95
C GLN A 494 62.77 -11.39 68.48
N GLU A 495 62.03 -12.26 69.16
CA GLU A 495 61.69 -13.62 68.69
C GLU A 495 60.68 -13.58 67.54
N THR A 496 59.65 -12.73 67.65
CA THR A 496 58.61 -12.60 66.60
C THR A 496 59.08 -11.78 65.40
N HIS A 497 59.86 -10.72 65.63
CA HIS A 497 60.38 -9.80 64.61
C HIS A 497 61.85 -9.40 64.91
N PRO A 498 62.83 -10.24 64.53
CA PRO A 498 64.24 -10.08 64.90
C PRO A 498 64.87 -8.74 64.51
N ASN A 499 64.39 -8.11 63.45
CA ASN A 499 64.93 -6.87 62.90
C ASN A 499 64.22 -5.60 63.38
N PHE A 500 63.16 -5.72 64.20
CA PHE A 500 62.31 -4.60 64.59
C PHE A 500 63.10 -3.43 65.22
N PHE A 501 63.86 -3.70 66.28
CA PHE A 501 64.65 -2.67 66.97
C PHE A 501 65.85 -2.19 66.14
N LYS A 502 66.37 -3.03 65.22
CA LYS A 502 67.46 -2.65 64.31
C LYS A 502 66.95 -1.61 63.31
N ARG A 503 65.83 -1.88 62.66
CA ARG A 503 65.20 -0.98 61.67
C ARG A 503 64.70 0.32 62.30
N LEU A 504 64.18 0.26 63.53
CA LEU A 504 63.81 1.45 64.30
C LEU A 504 65.00 2.40 64.52
N ASN A 505 66.19 1.85 64.76
CA ASN A 505 67.41 2.65 64.89
C ASN A 505 67.97 3.12 63.54
N GLU A 506 67.82 2.35 62.46
CA GLU A 506 68.24 2.76 61.11
C GLU A 506 67.41 3.93 60.56
N LEU A 507 66.10 3.97 60.86
CA LEU A 507 65.20 5.04 60.46
C LEU A 507 65.30 6.29 61.35
N ALA A 508 65.90 6.18 62.54
CA ALA A 508 66.00 7.30 63.45
C ALA A 508 67.16 8.23 63.08
N LYS A 509 66.88 9.53 62.94
CA LYS A 509 67.89 10.55 62.61
C LYS A 509 69.01 10.65 63.64
N ASN A 510 68.71 10.31 64.89
CA ASN A 510 69.62 10.28 66.03
C ASN A 510 69.43 8.97 66.80
N LYS A 511 70.50 8.44 67.40
CA LYS A 511 70.47 7.20 68.19
C LYS A 511 69.34 7.22 69.22
N LEU A 512 68.43 6.25 69.15
CA LEU A 512 67.32 6.14 70.09
C LEU A 512 67.84 5.75 71.47
N THR A 513 67.29 6.38 72.50
CA THR A 513 67.62 6.03 73.89
C THR A 513 66.90 4.76 74.31
N ASN A 514 67.36 4.08 75.36
CA ASN A 514 66.66 2.92 75.92
C ASN A 514 65.21 3.24 76.33
N LEU A 515 64.94 4.48 76.74
CA LEU A 515 63.59 4.93 77.04
C LEU A 515 62.75 5.03 75.76
N ASP A 516 63.29 5.58 74.67
CA ASP A 516 62.61 5.65 73.37
C ASP A 516 62.25 4.24 72.84
N LEU A 517 63.15 3.25 73.03
CA LEU A 517 62.90 1.86 72.66
C LEU A 517 61.83 1.19 73.54
N LYS A 518 61.74 1.56 74.83
CA LYS A 518 60.65 1.14 75.73
C LYS A 518 59.30 1.63 75.22
N TYR A 519 59.19 2.91 74.88
CA TYR A 519 57.96 3.47 74.32
C TYR A 519 57.59 2.82 72.98
N ALA A 520 58.57 2.60 72.08
CA ALA A 520 58.32 1.93 70.81
C ALA A 520 57.79 0.49 70.98
N ALA A 521 58.32 -0.27 71.94
CA ALA A 521 57.86 -1.62 72.24
C ALA A 521 56.42 -1.66 72.79
N TYR A 522 56.06 -0.74 73.69
CA TYR A 522 54.68 -0.68 74.19
C TYR A 522 53.68 -0.20 73.14
N ILE A 523 54.11 0.68 72.22
CA ILE A 523 53.31 1.09 71.06
C ILE A 523 53.11 -0.08 70.09
N TYR A 524 54.14 -0.89 69.86
CA TYR A 524 54.04 -2.10 69.04
C TYR A 524 52.98 -3.07 69.59
N LEU A 525 52.90 -3.23 70.91
CA LEU A 525 51.86 -4.01 71.60
C LEU A 525 50.48 -3.34 71.62
N ASN A 526 50.31 -2.22 70.92
CA ASN A 526 49.05 -1.48 70.79
C ASN A 526 48.48 -0.97 72.13
N MET A 527 49.36 -0.65 73.08
CA MET A 527 48.96 -0.06 74.36
C MET A 527 48.56 1.41 74.20
N ASP A 528 47.48 1.82 74.85
CA ASP A 528 47.04 3.22 74.87
C ASP A 528 47.94 4.09 75.79
N ASN A 529 47.75 5.41 75.74
CA ASN A 529 48.60 6.33 76.51
C ASN A 529 48.46 6.15 78.03
N MET A 530 47.30 5.71 78.53
CA MET A 530 47.07 5.48 79.95
C MET A 530 47.76 4.19 80.40
N GLN A 531 47.67 3.13 79.61
CA GLN A 531 48.33 1.84 79.85
C GLN A 531 49.86 1.98 79.84
N ILE A 532 50.42 2.75 78.91
CA ILE A 532 51.86 3.05 78.85
C ILE A 532 52.28 3.89 80.07
N ALA A 533 51.47 4.87 80.47
CA ALA A 533 51.73 5.72 81.63
C ALA A 533 51.77 4.91 82.93
N THR A 534 50.82 3.98 83.11
CA THR A 534 50.80 3.05 84.25
C THR A 534 52.01 2.12 84.24
N ALA A 535 52.37 1.56 83.07
CA ALA A 535 53.51 0.65 82.95
C ALA A 535 54.86 1.33 83.24
N LEU A 536 55.00 2.61 82.87
CA LEU A 536 56.23 3.39 83.06
C LEU A 536 56.22 4.27 84.32
N LYS A 537 55.11 4.30 85.07
CA LYS A 537 54.88 5.17 86.25
C LYS A 537 55.13 6.65 85.96
N VAL A 538 54.64 7.13 84.82
CA VAL A 538 54.72 8.54 84.40
C VAL A 538 53.33 9.12 84.19
N ASP A 539 53.21 10.45 84.17
CA ASP A 539 51.95 11.12 83.84
C ASP A 539 51.54 10.83 82.36
N PRO A 540 50.27 10.56 82.04
CA PRO A 540 49.81 10.30 80.67
C PRO A 540 50.18 11.40 79.66
N LYS A 541 50.31 12.66 80.11
CA LYS A 541 50.76 13.79 79.28
C LYS A 541 52.24 13.63 78.90
N THR A 542 53.05 13.04 79.76
CA THR A 542 54.46 12.71 79.49
C THR A 542 54.59 11.67 78.37
N VAL A 543 53.68 10.69 78.33
CA VAL A 543 53.62 9.69 77.25
C VAL A 543 53.30 10.37 75.91
N SER A 544 52.32 11.28 75.89
CA SER A 544 51.95 12.02 74.69
C SER A 544 53.10 12.88 74.14
N VAL A 545 53.80 13.62 75.01
CA VAL A 545 54.98 14.41 74.65
C VAL A 545 56.12 13.51 74.15
N THR A 546 56.34 12.36 74.78
CA THR A 546 57.38 11.42 74.38
C THR A 546 57.07 10.75 73.04
N LYS A 547 55.80 10.41 72.77
CA LYS A 547 55.34 9.94 71.45
C LYS A 547 55.57 10.99 70.37
N HIS A 548 55.26 12.25 70.63
CA HIS A 548 55.54 13.33 69.68
C HIS A 548 57.05 13.47 69.40
N ARG A 549 57.89 13.38 70.44
CA ARG A 549 59.36 13.37 70.28
C ARG A 549 59.85 12.16 69.49
N LEU A 550 59.29 10.98 69.73
CA LEU A 550 59.63 9.75 69.01
C LEU A 550 59.22 9.85 67.53
N LYS A 551 58.04 10.43 67.25
CA LYS A 551 57.55 10.72 65.89
C LYS A 551 58.52 11.61 65.11
N GLN A 552 59.04 12.65 65.76
CA GLN A 552 60.05 13.54 65.17
C GLN A 552 61.40 12.85 64.93
N LYS A 553 61.83 11.97 65.84
CA LYS A 553 63.10 11.22 65.69
C LYS A 553 63.05 10.20 64.54
N LEU A 554 61.87 9.63 64.25
CA LEU A 554 61.64 8.62 63.21
C LEU A 554 61.17 9.21 61.86
N GLU A 555 61.17 10.54 61.72
CA GLU A 555 60.76 11.27 60.50
C GLU A 555 59.37 10.89 59.95
N VAL A 556 58.44 10.49 60.82
CA VAL A 556 57.06 10.16 60.42
C VAL A 556 56.30 11.45 60.09
N ASN A 557 55.66 11.50 58.90
CA ASN A 557 54.94 12.69 58.44
C ASN A 557 53.88 13.15 59.44
N LYS A 558 53.57 14.46 59.47
CA LYS A 558 52.64 15.03 60.44
C LYS A 558 51.24 14.38 60.40
N GLU A 559 50.79 13.97 59.23
CA GLU A 559 49.49 13.32 59.00
C GLU A 559 49.46 11.82 59.37
N ASP A 560 50.62 11.16 59.50
CA ASP A 560 50.67 9.70 59.72
C ASP A 560 50.61 9.34 61.22
N ASP A 561 49.80 8.34 61.59
CA ASP A 561 49.71 7.87 62.97
C ASP A 561 50.96 7.05 63.38
N LEU A 562 51.59 7.46 64.49
CA LEU A 562 52.80 6.81 64.99
C LEU A 562 52.56 5.35 65.41
N ASN A 563 51.38 5.03 65.95
CA ASN A 563 51.10 3.64 66.38
C ASN A 563 50.98 2.73 65.15
N THR A 564 50.32 3.20 64.11
CA THR A 564 50.20 2.50 62.82
C THR A 564 51.56 2.37 62.12
N PHE A 565 52.38 3.42 62.13
CA PHE A 565 53.74 3.39 61.57
C PHE A 565 54.63 2.35 62.28
N ILE A 566 54.65 2.35 63.62
CA ILE A 566 55.47 1.41 64.41
C ILE A 566 55.01 -0.04 64.23
N ARG A 567 53.71 -0.30 64.07
CA ARG A 567 53.20 -1.66 63.86
C ARG A 567 53.45 -2.18 62.43
N ASN A 568 53.53 -1.30 61.45
CA ASN A 568 53.74 -1.64 60.04
C ASN A 568 55.22 -1.72 59.64
N LEU A 569 56.15 -1.56 60.58
CA LEU A 569 57.59 -1.75 60.38
C LEU A 569 58.00 -3.21 60.01
N ASN A 570 57.01 -4.11 59.89
CA ASN A 570 57.12 -5.56 59.69
C ASN A 570 57.25 -6.03 58.21
N TYR A 571 57.58 -5.13 57.26
CA TYR A 571 58.03 -5.52 55.92
C TYR A 571 59.27 -4.77 55.49
#